data_AF-A0AAW1ME20-F1
#
_entry.id   AF-A0AAW1ME20-F1
#
_cell.length_a   1.000
_cell.length_b   1.000
_cell.length_c   1.000
_cell.angle_alpha   90.00
_cell.angle_beta   90.00
_cell.angle_gamma   90.00
#
_symmetry.space_group_name_H-M   'P 1'
#
loop_
_entity.id
_entity.type
_entity.pdbx_description
1 polymer ?
#
loop_
_entity_poly.entity_id
_entity_poly.type
_entity_poly.pdbx_seq_one_letter_code
_entity_poly.pdbx_strand_id
1 'polypeptide(L)'
;MLANAWDSLTVTNLQNAWKKLWSVVEGGETSDSNRTDSDKERILNEMTALFSTINGFEECDAEDAREWLNNDTNLTGCTILSDDDIVKSVNEACPDK
;
A
#
# COMPACT_ATOMS: atom_id res chain seq x y z
N MET A 1 -10.78 -26.30 -0.10
CA MET A 1 -9.52 -26.65 0.60
C MET A 1 -8.59 -25.45 0.83
N LEU A 2 -9.09 -24.20 0.74
CA LEU A 2 -8.32 -22.97 1.02
C LEU A 2 -8.37 -22.54 2.50
N ALA A 3 -9.41 -22.94 3.23
CA ALA A 3 -9.64 -22.52 4.61
C ALA A 3 -8.50 -22.92 5.57
N ASN A 4 -7.81 -24.03 5.29
CA ASN A 4 -6.78 -24.60 6.18
C ASN A 4 -5.36 -24.20 5.74
N ALA A 5 -5.22 -23.41 4.67
CA ALA A 5 -3.91 -22.96 4.18
C ALA A 5 -3.23 -22.03 5.21
N TRP A 6 -4.04 -21.25 5.93
CA TRP A 6 -3.61 -20.33 6.98
C TRP A 6 -3.07 -21.05 8.23
N ASP A 7 -3.57 -22.25 8.54
CA ASP A 7 -3.11 -23.02 9.72
C ASP A 7 -1.66 -23.51 9.58
N SER A 8 -1.17 -23.63 8.35
CA SER A 8 0.20 -24.05 8.04
C SER A 8 1.21 -22.90 7.98
N LEU A 9 0.74 -21.65 8.04
CA LEU A 9 1.58 -20.47 7.99
C LEU A 9 2.21 -20.20 9.36
N THR A 10 3.53 -20.28 9.40
CA THR A 10 4.30 -19.87 10.58
C THR A 10 4.54 -18.37 10.55
N VAL A 11 4.73 -17.78 11.74
CA VAL A 11 5.13 -16.37 11.88
C VAL A 11 6.40 -16.07 11.06
N THR A 12 7.34 -17.01 11.01
CA THR A 12 8.58 -16.88 10.23
C THR A 12 8.31 -16.80 8.73
N ASN A 13 7.33 -17.54 8.21
CA ASN A 13 6.96 -17.47 6.80
C ASN A 13 6.39 -16.10 6.45
N LEU A 14 5.52 -15.54 7.31
CA LEU A 14 4.99 -14.19 7.15
C LEU A 14 6.08 -13.13 7.22
N GLN A 15 6.99 -13.22 8.20
CA GLN A 15 8.12 -12.30 8.33
C GLN A 15 9.05 -12.35 7.11
N ASN A 16 9.32 -13.54 6.57
CA ASN A 16 10.15 -13.69 5.38
C ASN A 16 9.46 -13.19 4.12
N ALA A 17 8.16 -13.41 3.99
CA ALA A 17 7.36 -12.85 2.90
C ALA A 17 7.36 -11.32 2.96
N TRP A 18 7.13 -10.76 4.15
CA TRP A 18 7.15 -9.31 4.37
C TRP A 18 8.52 -8.69 4.05
N LYS A 19 9.62 -9.29 4.52
CA LYS A 19 10.98 -8.84 4.20
C LYS A 19 11.26 -8.84 2.70
N LYS A 20 10.79 -9.86 1.98
CA LYS A 20 10.95 -9.93 0.52
C LYS A 20 10.18 -8.81 -0.20
N LEU A 21 8.97 -8.51 0.26
CA LEU A 21 8.17 -7.39 -0.26
C LEU A 21 8.85 -6.04 0.04
N TRP A 22 9.43 -5.87 1.23
CA TRP A 22 10.07 -4.62 1.63
C TRP A 22 11.43 -4.37 0.96
N SER A 23 12.24 -5.42 0.73
CA SER A 23 13.51 -5.29 0.00
C SER A 23 13.34 -4.83 -1.46
N VAL A 24 12.13 -4.93 -2.01
CA VAL A 24 11.79 -4.40 -3.34
C VAL A 24 11.57 -2.88 -3.30
N VAL A 25 11.22 -2.31 -2.14
CA VAL A 25 10.86 -0.89 -1.97
C VAL A 25 12.10 0.00 -1.77
N GLU A 26 13.24 -0.52 -1.31
CA GLU A 26 14.47 0.26 -1.08
C GLU A 26 15.11 0.87 -2.35
N GLY A 27 14.57 0.58 -3.54
CA GLY A 27 15.01 1.18 -4.81
C GLY A 27 14.10 2.28 -5.37
N GLY A 28 13.01 2.64 -4.70
CA GLY A 28 12.03 3.62 -5.19
C GLY A 28 11.83 4.77 -4.22
N GLU A 29 12.58 5.86 -4.40
CA GLU A 29 12.27 7.14 -3.76
C GLU A 29 10.93 7.65 -4.30
N THR A 30 9.87 7.64 -3.49
CA THR A 30 8.72 8.52 -3.71
C THR A 30 8.34 9.18 -2.39
N SER A 31 9.05 10.26 -2.08
CA SER A 31 8.57 11.28 -1.15
C SER A 31 7.38 11.96 -1.83
N ASP A 32 6.17 11.55 -1.47
CA ASP A 32 4.95 11.87 -2.23
C ASP A 32 4.02 12.83 -1.49
N SER A 33 4.57 13.75 -0.71
CA SER A 33 3.76 14.74 0.02
C SER A 33 3.21 15.89 -0.85
N ASN A 34 3.27 15.81 -2.19
CA ASN A 34 2.68 16.86 -3.03
C ASN A 34 2.31 16.40 -4.46
N ARG A 35 1.49 15.34 -4.58
CA ARG A 35 0.94 14.96 -5.90
C ARG A 35 -0.10 15.98 -6.36
N THR A 36 0.15 16.58 -7.53
CA THR A 36 -0.81 17.46 -8.20
C THR A 36 -2.01 16.66 -8.72
N ASP A 37 -3.13 17.30 -9.02
CA ASP A 37 -4.27 16.58 -9.63
C ASP A 37 -3.90 15.94 -10.98
N SER A 38 -2.91 16.50 -11.69
CA SER A 38 -2.33 15.89 -12.89
C SER A 38 -1.60 14.56 -12.60
N ASP A 39 -0.99 14.43 -11.42
CA ASP A 39 -0.32 13.18 -11.03
C ASP A 39 -1.35 12.09 -10.72
N LYS A 40 -2.46 12.46 -10.06
CA LYS A 40 -3.57 11.54 -9.77
C LYS A 40 -4.19 10.97 -11.05
N GLU A 41 -4.46 11.82 -12.04
CA GLU A 41 -4.97 11.35 -13.34
C GLU A 41 -3.99 10.42 -14.04
N ARG A 42 -2.68 10.71 -13.98
CA ARG A 42 -1.65 9.82 -14.54
C ARG A 42 -1.67 8.45 -13.86
N ILE A 43 -1.77 8.41 -12.54
CA ILE A 43 -1.82 7.17 -11.75
C ILE A 43 -3.09 6.37 -12.08
N LEU A 44 -4.24 7.02 -12.18
CA LEU A 44 -5.50 6.34 -12.54
C LEU A 44 -5.42 5.70 -13.92
N ASN A 45 -4.83 6.40 -14.89
CA ASN A 45 -4.62 5.87 -16.23
C ASN A 45 -3.64 4.68 -16.23
N GLU A 46 -2.55 4.75 -15.45
CA GLU A 46 -1.60 3.65 -15.30
C GLU A 46 -2.25 2.42 -14.63
N MET A 47 -3.05 2.61 -13.57
CA MET A 47 -3.77 1.54 -12.89
C MET A 47 -4.78 0.86 -13.82
N THR A 48 -5.61 1.65 -14.52
CA THR A 48 -6.61 1.12 -15.46
C THR A 48 -5.94 0.34 -16.60
N ALA A 49 -4.81 0.85 -17.12
CA ALA A 49 -4.04 0.13 -18.13
C ALA A 49 -3.52 -1.20 -17.59
N LEU A 50 -3.01 -1.26 -16.35
CA LEU A 50 -2.55 -2.49 -15.73
C LEU A 50 -3.70 -3.50 -15.55
N PHE A 51 -4.87 -3.08 -15.07
CA PHE A 51 -6.02 -3.98 -14.88
C PHE A 51 -6.47 -4.62 -16.18
N SER A 52 -6.43 -3.86 -17.29
CA SER A 52 -6.75 -4.39 -18.62
C SER A 52 -5.81 -5.51 -19.09
N THR A 53 -4.62 -5.65 -18.49
CA THR A 53 -3.66 -6.72 -18.80
C THR A 53 -3.85 -7.98 -17.95
N ILE A 54 -4.66 -7.91 -16.89
CA ILE A 54 -4.87 -9.01 -15.95
C ILE A 54 -6.19 -9.70 -16.29
N ASN A 55 -6.10 -10.98 -16.66
CA ASN A 55 -7.27 -11.79 -16.98
C ASN A 55 -8.17 -11.96 -15.74
N GLY A 56 -9.46 -11.63 -15.83
CA GLY A 56 -10.40 -11.59 -14.71
C GLY A 56 -10.60 -10.21 -14.07
N PHE A 57 -9.97 -9.16 -14.60
CA PHE A 57 -10.15 -7.76 -14.18
C PHE A 57 -10.77 -6.90 -15.29
N GLU A 58 -11.46 -7.52 -16.25
CA GLU A 58 -12.07 -6.82 -17.39
C GLU A 58 -13.17 -5.83 -16.98
N GLU A 59 -13.74 -6.01 -15.79
CA GLU A 59 -14.77 -5.14 -15.22
C GLU A 59 -14.19 -3.96 -14.42
N CYS A 60 -12.88 -3.94 -14.12
CA CYS A 60 -12.27 -2.87 -13.35
C CYS A 60 -11.89 -1.69 -14.24
N ASP A 61 -12.68 -0.62 -14.18
CA ASP A 61 -12.49 0.58 -14.98
C ASP A 61 -11.85 1.74 -14.21
N ALA A 62 -11.75 2.89 -14.86
CA ALA A 62 -11.12 4.07 -14.29
C ALA A 62 -11.89 4.65 -13.09
N GLU A 63 -13.21 4.42 -13.03
CA GLU A 63 -14.04 4.86 -11.90
C GLU A 63 -13.83 3.95 -10.69
N ASP A 64 -13.68 2.63 -10.89
CA ASP A 64 -13.28 1.71 -9.82
C ASP A 64 -11.91 2.09 -9.24
N ALA A 65 -10.93 2.35 -10.11
CA ALA A 65 -9.60 2.80 -9.70
C ALA A 65 -9.65 4.13 -8.93
N ARG A 66 -10.55 5.03 -9.34
CA ARG A 66 -10.77 6.32 -8.68
C ARG A 66 -11.43 6.17 -7.32
N GLU A 67 -12.42 5.30 -7.20
CA GLU A 67 -13.08 4.99 -5.94
C GLU A 67 -12.07 4.44 -4.94
N TRP A 68 -11.22 3.49 -5.36
CA TRP A 68 -10.18 2.92 -4.50
C TRP A 68 -9.18 3.97 -4.03
N LEU A 69 -8.70 4.81 -4.96
CA LEU A 69 -7.76 5.89 -4.62
C LEU A 69 -8.38 6.89 -3.64
N ASN A 70 -9.67 7.19 -3.78
CA ASN A 70 -10.38 8.12 -2.92
C ASN A 70 -10.75 7.52 -1.54
N ASN A 71 -11.00 6.22 -1.48
CA ASN A 71 -11.21 5.50 -0.22
C ASN A 71 -9.91 5.47 0.62
N ASP A 72 -8.77 5.33 -0.04
CA ASP A 72 -7.47 5.31 0.63
C ASP A 72 -7.14 6.64 1.31
N THR A 73 -7.53 7.77 0.71
CA THR A 73 -7.41 9.11 1.35
C THR A 73 -8.22 9.29 2.63
N ASN A 74 -9.24 8.47 2.87
CA ASN A 74 -10.11 8.56 4.06
C ASN A 74 -9.91 7.40 5.05
N LEU A 75 -9.00 6.47 4.76
CA LEU A 75 -8.70 5.35 5.65
C LEU A 75 -7.95 5.86 6.89
N THR A 76 -8.68 5.93 8.00
CA THR A 76 -8.13 6.29 9.31
C THR A 76 -7.09 5.24 9.72
N GLY A 77 -5.81 5.63 9.77
CA GLY A 77 -4.68 4.73 10.04
C GLY A 77 -3.73 4.49 8.87
N CYS A 78 -4.10 4.91 7.66
CA CYS A 78 -3.23 4.92 6.48
C CYS A 78 -2.63 6.31 6.21
N THR A 79 -2.50 7.15 7.25
CA THR A 79 -1.83 8.44 7.12
C THR A 79 -0.36 8.22 6.82
N ILE A 80 0.13 8.74 5.70
CA ILE A 80 1.57 8.79 5.41
C ILE A 80 2.20 9.70 6.47
N LEU A 81 2.83 9.10 7.46
CA LEU A 81 3.54 9.81 8.52
C LEU A 81 4.83 10.39 7.94
N SER A 82 5.15 11.64 8.29
CA SER A 82 6.48 12.18 8.03
C SER A 82 7.53 11.45 8.87
N ASP A 83 8.81 11.55 8.51
CA ASP A 83 9.90 10.96 9.31
C ASP A 83 9.81 11.37 10.79
N ASP A 84 9.49 12.64 11.05
CA ASP A 84 9.29 13.18 12.39
C ASP A 84 8.08 12.55 13.10
N ASP A 85 6.97 12.36 12.39
CA ASP A 85 5.77 11.71 12.94
C ASP A 85 6.00 10.23 13.25
N ILE A 86 6.81 9.54 12.45
CA ILE A 86 7.21 8.15 12.68
C ILE A 86 8.07 8.06 13.93
N VAL A 87 9.11 8.90 14.05
CA VAL A 87 10.01 8.93 15.22
C VAL A 87 9.22 9.25 16.48
N LYS A 88 8.30 10.21 16.40
CA LYS A 88 7.42 10.56 17.51
C LYS A 88 6.52 9.40 17.92
N SER A 89 5.89 8.71 16.97
CA SER A 89 5.02 7.57 17.24
C SER A 89 5.77 6.40 17.92
N VAL A 90 7.02 6.15 17.51
CA VAL A 90 7.87 5.11 18.12
C VAL A 90 8.28 5.50 19.55
N ASN A 91 8.60 6.77 19.78
CA ASN A 91 8.97 7.27 21.11
C ASN A 91 7.78 7.34 22.08
N GLU A 92 6.58 7.64 21.60
CA GLU A 92 5.36 7.67 22.41
C GLU A 92 4.79 6.28 22.71
N ALA A 93 5.05 5.28 21.86
CA ALA A 93 4.63 3.90 22.07
C ALA A 93 5.44 3.14 23.13
N CYS A 94 6.55 3.71 23.61
CA CYS A 94 7.39 3.11 24.64
C CYS A 94 7.86 4.18 25.65
N PRO A 95 7.01 4.55 26.63
CA PRO A 95 7.48 5.38 27.72
C PRO A 95 8.44 4.53 28.58
N ASP A 96 9.68 5.00 28.69
CA ASP A 96 10.78 4.47 29.48
C ASP A 96 11.62 3.32 28.86
N LYS A 97 12.78 3.71 28.34
CA LYS A 97 14.07 3.11 28.72
C LYS A 97 15.02 4.21 29.17
#